data_AF-A0A075HHD1-F1
#
_entry.id   AF-A0A075HHD1-F1
#
_cell.length_a   1.000
_cell.length_b   1.000
_cell.length_c   1.000
_cell.angle_alpha   90.00
_cell.angle_beta   90.00
_cell.angle_gamma   90.00
#
_symmetry.space_group_name_H-M   'P 1'
#
loop_
_entity.id
_entity.type
_entity.pdbx_description
1 polymer ?
#
loop_
_entity_poly.entity_id
_entity_poly.type
_entity_poly.pdbx_seq_one_letter_code
_entity_poly.pdbx_strand_id
1 'polypeptide(L)'
;MPNCPECVFREKKNLKKKFEAEAEKANEDGRDYMIPNDRDIEDDIEFPMKLDPSTKHFICKRCGLYATREQVSDIRHRLNRRESTKEDKQYDYLEWWQKSKKDK
;
A
#
# COMPACT_ATOMS: atom_id res chain seq x y z
N MET A 1 -3.03 2.79 -18.79
CA MET A 1 -2.77 4.09 -18.13
C MET A 1 -2.50 3.81 -16.65
N PRO A 2 -1.53 4.46 -15.98
CA PRO A 2 -1.31 4.20 -14.57
C PRO A 2 -2.52 4.65 -13.74
N ASN A 3 -2.95 3.80 -12.79
CA ASN A 3 -3.95 4.19 -11.80
C ASN A 3 -3.35 5.14 -10.76
N CYS A 4 -4.19 6.05 -10.27
CA CYS A 4 -3.78 7.00 -9.23
C CYS A 4 -3.47 6.26 -7.92
N PRO A 5 -2.22 6.35 -7.43
CA PRO A 5 -1.80 5.59 -6.26
C PRO A 5 -2.54 5.99 -4.98
N GLU A 6 -2.83 7.28 -4.80
CA GLU A 6 -3.58 7.78 -3.64
C GLU A 6 -5.05 7.33 -3.63
N CYS A 7 -5.74 7.41 -4.78
CA CYS A 7 -7.14 7.01 -4.86
C CYS A 7 -7.31 5.50 -4.71
N VAL A 8 -6.43 4.71 -5.33
CA VAL A 8 -6.44 3.25 -5.20
C VAL A 8 -6.17 2.85 -3.74
N PHE A 9 -5.15 3.44 -3.11
CA PHE A 9 -4.83 3.13 -1.72
C PHE A 9 -5.99 3.46 -0.76
N ARG A 10 -6.66 4.60 -0.96
CA ARG A 10 -7.81 5.00 -0.13
C ARG A 10 -8.99 4.03 -0.29
N GLU A 11 -9.33 3.64 -1.51
CA GLU A 11 -10.41 2.68 -1.73
C GLU A 11 -10.05 1.28 -1.24
N LYS A 12 -8.81 0.84 -1.42
CA LYS A 12 -8.31 -0.43 -0.86
C LYS A 12 -8.49 -0.45 0.65
N LYS A 13 -8.11 0.62 1.35
CA LYS A 13 -8.29 0.74 2.81
C LYS A 13 -9.76 0.71 3.21
N ASN A 14 -10.64 1.36 2.44
CA ASN A 14 -12.09 1.34 2.68
C ASN A 14 -12.67 -0.07 2.50
N LEU A 15 -12.31 -0.77 1.42
CA LEU A 15 -12.78 -2.12 1.13
C LEU A 15 -12.28 -3.11 2.17
N LYS A 16 -10.99 -3.05 2.53
CA LYS A 16 -10.44 -3.87 3.60
C LYS A 16 -11.22 -3.73 4.91
N LYS A 17 -11.52 -2.49 5.31
CA LYS A 17 -12.33 -2.22 6.50
C LYS A 17 -13.76 -2.80 6.39
N LYS A 18 -14.36 -2.77 5.20
CA LYS A 18 -15.68 -3.39 4.96
C LYS A 18 -15.60 -4.91 5.10
N PHE A 19 -14.59 -5.54 4.52
CA PHE A 19 -14.40 -6.99 4.62
C PHE A 19 -14.09 -7.44 6.05
N GLU A 20 -13.30 -6.66 6.80
CA GLU A 20 -13.06 -6.91 8.23
C GLU A 20 -14.35 -6.82 9.04
N ALA A 21 -15.18 -5.80 8.82
CA ALA A 21 -16.47 -5.68 9.49
C ALA A 21 -17.47 -6.79 9.11
N GLU A 22 -17.40 -7.29 7.88
CA GLU A 22 -18.20 -8.42 7.42
C GLU A 22 -17.73 -9.74 8.03
N ALA A 23 -16.41 -9.92 8.17
CA ALA A 23 -15.83 -11.05 8.87
C ALA A 23 -16.21 -11.06 10.36
N GLU A 24 -16.22 -9.90 11.03
CA GLU A 24 -16.67 -9.78 12.42
C GLU A 24 -18.14 -10.19 12.57
N LYS A 25 -19.03 -9.72 11.68
CA LYS A 25 -20.44 -10.13 11.68
C LYS A 25 -20.63 -11.62 11.39
N ALA A 26 -19.88 -12.16 10.45
CA ALA A 26 -19.95 -13.58 10.15
C ALA A 26 -19.53 -14.44 11.35
N ASN A 27 -18.50 -14.03 12.08
CA ASN A 27 -18.09 -14.68 13.33
C ASN A 27 -19.21 -14.61 14.40
N GLU A 28 -19.91 -13.48 14.53
CA GLU A 28 -21.07 -13.35 15.44
C GLU A 28 -22.23 -14.27 15.02
N ASP A 29 -22.49 -14.39 13.71
CA ASP A 29 -23.53 -15.25 13.14
C ASP A 29 -23.11 -16.74 13.05
N GLY A 30 -21.90 -17.09 13.49
CA GLY A 30 -21.35 -18.45 13.44
C GLY A 30 -21.08 -18.97 12.02
N ARG A 31 -20.91 -18.07 11.04
CA ARG A 31 -20.55 -18.38 9.65
C ARG A 31 -19.07 -18.14 9.43
N ASP A 32 -18.46 -19.02 8.64
CA ASP A 32 -17.06 -18.84 8.24
C ASP A 32 -16.99 -17.86 7.05
N TYR A 33 -16.23 -16.78 7.19
CA TYR A 33 -16.05 -15.75 6.16
C TYR A 33 -14.56 -15.49 5.92
N MET A 34 -14.11 -15.80 4.70
CA MET A 34 -12.72 -15.62 4.31
C MET A 34 -12.54 -14.23 3.67
N ILE A 35 -11.61 -13.44 4.22
CA ILE A 35 -11.27 -12.13 3.67
C ILE A 35 -10.52 -12.34 2.32
N PRO A 36 -10.96 -11.69 1.22
CA PRO A 36 -10.27 -11.76 -0.07
C PRO A 36 -8.81 -11.28 0.02
N ASN A 37 -7.93 -11.80 -0.85
CA ASN A 37 -6.53 -11.39 -0.83
C ASN A 37 -6.36 -9.93 -1.29
N ASP A 38 -5.33 -9.28 -0.75
CA ASP A 38 -4.97 -7.89 -1.06
C ASP A 38 -4.75 -7.61 -2.57
N ARG A 39 -4.36 -8.62 -3.37
CA ARG A 39 -4.18 -8.50 -4.82
C ARG A 39 -5.51 -8.45 -5.57
N ASP A 40 -6.43 -9.35 -5.21
CA ASP A 40 -7.74 -9.44 -5.87
C ASP A 40 -8.54 -8.14 -5.63
N ILE A 41 -8.42 -7.55 -4.44
CA ILE A 41 -8.99 -6.25 -4.09
C ILE A 41 -8.39 -5.10 -4.91
N GLU A 42 -7.11 -5.18 -5.28
CA GLU A 42 -6.43 -4.13 -6.06
C GLU A 42 -6.81 -4.14 -7.53
N ASP A 43 -6.99 -5.32 -8.12
CA ASP A 43 -7.30 -5.49 -9.54
C ASP A 43 -8.69 -4.93 -9.89
N ASP A 44 -9.65 -4.97 -8.95
CA ASP A 44 -10.99 -4.40 -9.11
C ASP A 44 -11.02 -2.86 -9.05
N ILE A 45 -9.91 -2.19 -8.67
CA ILE A 45 -9.88 -0.74 -8.45
C ILE A 45 -9.20 -0.02 -9.61
N GLU A 46 -10.01 0.43 -10.58
CA GLU A 46 -9.55 1.23 -11.71
C GLU A 46 -9.75 2.75 -11.51
N PHE A 47 -8.66 3.48 -11.24
CA PHE A 47 -8.64 4.96 -11.26
C PHE A 47 -7.66 5.51 -12.30
N PRO A 48 -8.01 5.48 -13.60
CA PRO A 48 -7.10 5.87 -14.66
C PRO A 48 -6.72 7.36 -14.56
N MET A 49 -5.41 7.64 -14.52
CA MET A 49 -4.88 9.02 -14.60
C MET A 49 -4.77 9.49 -16.05
N LYS A 50 -5.09 10.75 -16.34
CA LYS A 50 -4.89 11.35 -17.66
C LYS A 50 -3.43 11.74 -17.87
N LEU A 51 -2.86 11.42 -19.03
CA LEU A 51 -1.54 11.89 -19.43
C LEU A 51 -1.68 13.29 -20.06
N ASP A 52 -0.85 14.23 -19.62
CA ASP A 52 -0.58 15.46 -20.33
C ASP A 52 0.60 15.23 -21.30
N PRO A 53 0.39 15.23 -22.63
CA PRO A 53 1.45 14.96 -23.61
C PRO A 53 2.57 16.01 -23.60
N SER A 54 2.26 17.26 -23.22
CA SER A 54 3.22 18.37 -23.27
C SER A 54 4.26 18.25 -22.16
N THR A 55 3.81 17.88 -20.97
CA THR A 55 4.65 17.81 -19.77
C THR A 55 5.04 16.39 -19.40
N LYS A 56 4.45 15.36 -20.04
CA LYS A 56 4.55 13.93 -19.70
C LYS A 56 4.12 13.61 -18.26
N HIS A 57 3.32 14.48 -17.64
CA HIS A 57 2.79 14.26 -16.30
C HIS A 57 1.45 13.52 -16.36
N PHE A 58 1.17 12.77 -15.32
CA PHE A 58 -0.12 12.16 -15.07
C PHE A 58 -0.91 13.03 -14.10
N ILE A 59 -2.17 13.27 -14.44
CA ILE A 59 -3.12 14.06 -13.66
C ILE A 59 -4.28 13.17 -13.23
N CYS A 60 -4.49 13.05 -11.91
CA CYS A 60 -5.69 12.43 -11.37
C CYS A 60 -6.80 13.47 -11.24
N LYS A 61 -7.97 13.21 -11.84
CA LYS A 61 -9.15 14.09 -11.73
C LYS A 61 -9.85 14.05 -10.36
N ARG A 62 -9.60 13.01 -9.56
CA ARG A 62 -10.32 12.77 -8.29
C ARG A 62 -9.61 13.42 -7.11
N CYS A 63 -8.28 13.34 -7.06
CA CYS A 63 -7.47 13.94 -5.99
C CYS A 63 -6.58 15.11 -6.44
N GLY A 64 -6.50 15.41 -7.74
CA GLY A 64 -5.66 16.48 -8.26
C GLY A 64 -4.16 16.14 -8.33
N LEU A 65 -3.77 14.88 -8.09
CA LEU A 65 -2.36 14.46 -8.14
C LEU A 65 -1.78 14.73 -9.53
N TYR A 66 -0.70 15.52 -9.56
CA TYR A 66 0.07 15.87 -10.75
C TYR A 66 1.50 15.35 -10.57
N ALA A 67 1.86 14.29 -11.29
CA ALA A 67 3.13 13.60 -11.07
C ALA A 67 3.66 12.92 -12.33
N THR A 68 4.99 12.81 -12.47
CA THR A 68 5.62 12.01 -13.52
C THR A 68 5.44 10.51 -13.26
N ARG A 69 5.76 9.67 -14.25
CA ARG A 69 5.67 8.20 -14.09
C ARG A 69 6.50 7.68 -12.92
N GLU A 70 7.71 8.21 -12.76
CA GLU A 70 8.63 7.82 -11.68
C GLU A 70 8.07 8.22 -10.32
N GLN A 71 7.61 9.47 -10.20
CA GLN A 71 6.98 9.96 -8.97
C GLN A 71 5.75 9.14 -8.59
N VAL A 72 4.94 8.70 -9.56
CA VAL A 72 3.81 7.79 -9.30
C VAL A 72 4.29 6.46 -8.71
N SER A 73 5.39 5.89 -9.22
CA SER A 73 5.99 4.67 -8.68
C SER A 73 6.51 4.86 -7.25
N ASP A 74 7.19 5.96 -6.99
CA ASP A 74 7.70 6.30 -5.65
C ASP A 74 6.57 6.49 -4.65
N ILE A 75 5.46 7.10 -5.07
CA ILE A 75 4.26 7.25 -4.24
C ILE A 75 3.66 5.89 -3.92
N ARG A 76 3.54 4.98 -4.89
CA ARG A 76 3.06 3.60 -4.63
C ARG A 76 3.94 2.88 -3.62
N HIS A 77 5.25 2.94 -3.81
CA HIS A 77 6.18 2.31 -2.89
C HIS A 77 6.04 2.88 -1.49
N ARG A 78 5.91 4.21 -1.36
CA ARG A 78 5.73 4.87 -0.07
C ARG A 78 4.42 4.48 0.62
N LEU A 79 3.31 4.42 -0.12
CA LEU A 79 2.00 4.04 0.42
C LEU A 79 1.95 2.57 0.85
N ASN A 80 2.68 1.70 0.16
CA ASN A 80 2.75 0.27 0.48
C ASN A 80 3.77 -0.06 1.57
N ARG A 81 4.67 0.87 1.93
CA ARG A 81 5.57 0.66 3.08
C ARG A 81 4.75 0.64 4.37
N ARG A 82 4.81 -0.49 5.08
CA ARG A 82 4.39 -0.55 6.48
C ARG A 82 5.27 0.40 7.30
N GLU A 83 4.68 1.09 8.27
CA GLU A 83 5.47 1.82 9.27
C GLU A 83 6.38 0.82 9.97
N SER A 84 7.70 1.04 9.91
CA SER A 84 8.65 0.14 10.57
C SER A 84 8.37 0.17 12.07
N THR A 85 7.89 -0.94 12.63
CA THR A 85 7.71 -1.03 14.07
C THR A 85 9.08 -1.17 14.72
N LYS A 86 9.17 -0.81 16.01
CA LYS A 86 10.42 -0.88 16.77
C LYS A 86 10.97 -2.32 16.84
N GLU A 87 10.10 -3.31 16.70
CA GLU A 87 10.40 -4.75 16.67
C GLU A 87 11.09 -5.20 15.37
N ASP A 88 10.79 -4.56 14.23
CA ASP A 88 11.47 -4.86 12.95
C ASP A 88 12.97 -4.53 12.98
N LYS A 89 13.38 -3.65 13.90
CA LYS A 89 14.78 -3.25 14.12
C LYS A 89 15.53 -4.13 15.13
N GLN A 90 14.85 -5.09 15.75
CA GLN A 90 15.33 -5.72 16.99
C GLN A 90 16.37 -6.83 16.79
N TYR A 91 16.58 -7.33 15.56
CA TYR A 91 17.55 -8.38 15.28
C TYR A 91 18.56 -7.97 14.21
N ASP A 92 19.24 -6.85 14.44
CA ASP A 92 20.36 -6.45 13.60
C ASP A 92 21.60 -7.28 13.96
N TYR A 93 21.62 -8.54 13.50
CA TYR A 93 22.73 -9.48 13.66
C TYR A 93 24.07 -8.88 13.19
N LEU A 94 24.01 -7.94 12.25
CA LEU A 94 25.16 -7.21 11.73
C LEU A 94 25.78 -6.28 12.79
N GLU A 95 24.98 -5.59 13.61
CA GLU A 95 25.49 -4.72 14.68
C GLU A 95 26.19 -5.53 15.77
N TRP A 96 25.63 -6.69 16.16
CA TRP A 96 26.26 -7.59 17.12
C TRP A 96 27.60 -8.14 16.59
N TRP A 97 27.62 -8.56 15.33
CA TRP A 97 28.84 -9.08 14.70
C TRP A 97 29.93 -8.01 14.56
N GLN A 98 29.57 -6.79 14.17
CA GLN A 98 30.51 -5.68 14.06
C GLN A 98 31.07 -5.25 15.42
N LYS A 99 30.24 -5.21 16.48
CA LYS A 99 30.72 -4.99 17.86
C LYS A 99 31.65 -6.12 18.31
N SER A 100 31.27 -7.38 18.08
CA SER A 100 32.08 -8.56 18.43
C SER A 100 33.45 -8.60 17.73
N LYS A 101 33.58 -7.99 16.55
CA LYS A 101 34.85 -7.87 15.83
C LYS A 101 35.70 -6.67 16.25
N LYS A 102 35.12 -5.69 16.93
CA LYS A 102 35.82 -4.46 17.37
C LYS A 102 36.49 -4.63 18.74
N ASP A 103 36.03 -5.59 19.55
CA ASP A 103 36.60 -5.96 20.85
C ASP A 103 37.69 -7.06 20.77
N LYS A 104 38.30 -7.28 19.60
CA LYS A 104 39.41 -8.22 19.39
C LYS A 104 40.63 -7.51 18.83
#